data_AF-A0A954HUM3-F1
#
_entry.id   AF-A0A954HUM3-F1
#
_cell.length_a   1.000
_cell.length_b   1.000
_cell.length_c   1.000
_cell.angle_alpha   90.00
_cell.angle_beta   90.00
_cell.angle_gamma   90.00
#
_symmetry.space_group_name_H-M   'P 1'
#
loop_
_entity.id
_entity.type
_entity.pdbx_description
1 polymer ?
#
loop_
_entity_poly.entity_id
_entity_poly.type
_entity_poly.pdbx_seq_one_letter_code
_entity_poly.pdbx_strand_id
1 'polypeptide(L)'
;MDINDSLFWIVGLSVAMLTARLIFQRPFPWGWFVVLMLLVVILAGGELLYPEVVGYIAGAVWMLLVLLPSVGQRLALRLVNTRRSHAARWVARMVAWMHPADGWGQMRIFVDALADLQQGRVAEGRERLQRLQNRSTPLGRTALALQVRQAADWEGFLQWINAAPDRETLLEDNQILDVYLQTLGETGRRQLMLHEFGDRLHDHTHALAQLRVAALCGDEQTVEALLAGPLRDSPRDVARFWRATARQVQDPAAAMPEFEDLSHSPNGMVATIAARRLASPVSPLADGELSPSAQAILISLRKDAVHETQFAVMSSTPYRLPVVTFVIAALLVINFARELSGGAEDLRNLIELGAVVIPREPHFNEWWRPVTAAFLHFGWAHFLMNLFALIYLGTRLERAWGPWKTLACYAAAVAVSMTVTPRLLELTADQHQLLAGASGGIMGLLGGLLGHLIVGRLRRRTPQVVRQLSLLIGFVLLQTIFDLSHEAVSHQAHLLGLATGGVIGLLVGATSKQSASRSSEATLPEAAPSVAVP
;
A
#
# COMPACT_ATOMS: atom_id res chain seq x y z
N MET A 1 -14.06 2.11 -27.23
CA MET A 1 -12.78 1.43 -26.92
C MET A 1 -13.08 -0.04 -26.78
N ASP A 2 -12.49 -0.91 -27.61
CA ASP A 2 -12.80 -2.33 -27.58
C ASP A 2 -12.28 -2.97 -26.27
N ILE A 3 -13.11 -3.82 -25.67
CA ILE A 3 -12.78 -4.58 -24.47
C ILE A 3 -11.68 -5.61 -24.80
N ASN A 4 -11.68 -6.15 -26.02
CA ASN A 4 -10.64 -7.05 -26.50
C ASN A 4 -9.24 -6.40 -26.39
N ASP A 5 -9.07 -5.23 -27.01
CA ASP A 5 -7.80 -4.50 -26.99
C ASP A 5 -7.40 -4.09 -25.57
N SER A 6 -8.38 -3.67 -24.77
CA SER A 6 -8.15 -3.31 -23.37
C SER A 6 -7.61 -4.50 -22.57
N LEU A 7 -8.20 -5.69 -22.73
CA LEU A 7 -7.74 -6.90 -22.06
C LEU A 7 -6.37 -7.35 -22.57
N PHE A 8 -6.11 -7.25 -23.88
CA PHE A 8 -4.80 -7.55 -24.45
C PHE A 8 -3.70 -6.74 -23.77
N TRP A 9 -3.87 -5.42 -23.67
CA TRP A 9 -2.89 -4.53 -23.02
C TRP A 9 -2.77 -4.77 -21.51
N ILE A 10 -3.89 -4.99 -20.81
CA ILE A 10 -3.87 -5.31 -19.36
C ILE A 10 -3.06 -6.57 -19.10
N VAL A 11 -3.28 -7.63 -19.89
CA VAL A 11 -2.58 -8.90 -19.73
C VAL A 11 -1.11 -8.75 -20.12
N GLY A 12 -0.81 -8.13 -21.27
CA GLY A 12 0.56 -7.93 -21.74
C GLY A 12 1.41 -7.15 -20.73
N LEU A 13 0.87 -6.05 -20.20
CA LEU A 13 1.53 -5.28 -19.15
C LEU A 13 1.71 -6.09 -17.87
N SER A 14 0.66 -6.79 -17.41
CA SER A 14 0.74 -7.62 -16.21
C SER A 14 1.84 -8.67 -16.34
N VAL A 15 1.96 -9.30 -17.52
CA VAL A 15 2.98 -10.31 -17.80
C VAL A 15 4.38 -9.69 -17.79
N ALA A 16 4.57 -8.53 -18.42
CA ALA A 16 5.84 -7.81 -18.42
C ALA A 16 6.30 -7.45 -17.00
N MET A 17 5.41 -6.88 -16.18
CA MET A 17 5.71 -6.51 -14.79
C MET A 17 6.05 -7.73 -13.91
N LEU A 18 5.28 -8.82 -14.05
CA LEU A 18 5.54 -10.05 -13.30
C LEU A 18 6.85 -10.72 -13.73
N THR A 19 7.18 -10.67 -15.02
CA THR A 19 8.43 -11.21 -15.57
C THR A 19 9.64 -10.42 -15.05
N ALA A 20 9.56 -9.08 -15.08
CA ALA A 20 10.60 -8.21 -14.50
C ALA A 20 10.85 -8.55 -13.02
N ARG A 21 9.79 -8.79 -12.24
CA ARG A 21 9.90 -9.21 -10.83
C ARG A 21 10.49 -10.61 -10.67
N LEU A 22 10.21 -11.51 -11.61
CA LEU A 22 10.61 -12.91 -11.54
C LEU A 22 12.11 -13.09 -11.75
N ILE A 23 12.72 -12.31 -12.66
CA ILE A 23 14.15 -12.39 -13.01
C ILE A 23 15.07 -12.15 -11.81
N PHE A 24 14.63 -11.35 -10.83
CA PHE A 24 15.40 -11.04 -9.62
C PHE A 24 15.14 -11.99 -8.45
N GLN A 25 14.22 -12.96 -8.59
CA GLN A 25 13.91 -13.89 -7.50
C GLN A 25 14.89 -15.06 -7.46
N ARG A 26 15.33 -15.39 -6.24
CA ARG A 26 16.20 -16.53 -5.96
C ARG A 26 15.57 -17.37 -4.82
N PRO A 27 15.38 -18.69 -5.01
CA PRO A 27 15.53 -19.45 -6.26
C PRO A 27 14.53 -18.99 -7.33
N PHE A 28 14.86 -19.29 -8.59
CA PHE A 28 14.02 -18.92 -9.73
C PHE A 28 12.68 -19.70 -9.70
N PRO A 29 11.52 -19.04 -9.71
CA PRO A 29 10.22 -19.70 -9.59
C PRO A 29 9.74 -20.19 -10.96
N TRP A 30 10.19 -21.38 -11.36
CA TRP A 30 9.92 -21.99 -12.66
C TRP A 30 8.42 -22.10 -12.99
N GLY A 31 7.58 -22.43 -12.01
CA GLY A 31 6.15 -22.55 -12.26
C GLY A 31 5.51 -21.23 -12.68
N TRP A 32 5.96 -20.10 -12.12
CA TRP A 32 5.50 -18.78 -12.55
C TRP A 32 6.03 -18.41 -13.93
N PHE A 33 7.28 -18.78 -14.24
CA PHE A 33 7.86 -18.55 -15.55
C PHE A 33 7.06 -19.26 -16.66
N VAL A 34 6.66 -20.51 -16.45
CA VAL A 34 5.83 -21.27 -17.40
C VAL A 34 4.48 -20.59 -17.65
N VAL A 35 3.81 -20.10 -16.60
CA VAL A 35 2.51 -19.42 -16.71
C VAL A 35 2.64 -18.11 -17.47
N LEU A 36 3.69 -17.33 -17.21
CA LEU A 36 3.94 -16.09 -17.93
C LEU A 36 4.27 -16.36 -19.40
N MET A 37 5.11 -17.35 -19.69
CA MET A 37 5.41 -17.75 -21.07
C MET A 37 4.19 -18.25 -21.82
N LEU A 38 3.30 -19.00 -21.17
CA LEU A 38 2.01 -19.40 -21.76
C LEU A 38 1.19 -18.19 -22.17
N LEU A 39 1.08 -17.17 -21.30
CA LEU A 39 0.36 -15.94 -21.62
C LEU A 39 1.02 -15.14 -22.76
N VAL A 40 2.36 -15.08 -22.81
CA VAL A 40 3.08 -14.47 -23.95
C VAL A 40 2.76 -15.19 -25.25
N VAL A 41 2.77 -16.52 -25.26
CA VAL A 41 2.46 -17.33 -26.45
C VAL A 41 1.00 -17.12 -26.89
N ILE A 42 0.06 -17.06 -25.94
CA ILE A 42 -1.36 -16.78 -26.24
C ILE A 42 -1.50 -15.38 -26.86
N LEU A 43 -0.86 -14.36 -26.29
CA LEU A 43 -0.92 -12.99 -26.83
C LEU A 43 -0.28 -12.91 -28.22
N ALA A 44 0.96 -13.37 -28.38
CA ALA A 44 1.68 -13.26 -29.64
C ALA A 44 1.08 -14.13 -30.76
N GLY A 45 0.72 -15.38 -30.44
CA GLY A 45 0.10 -16.29 -31.40
C GLY A 45 -1.35 -15.91 -31.71
N GLY A 46 -2.09 -15.46 -30.70
CA GLY A 46 -3.46 -15.00 -30.87
C GLY A 46 -3.56 -13.71 -31.67
N GLU A 47 -2.63 -12.77 -31.52
CA GLU A 47 -2.59 -11.54 -32.34
C GLU A 47 -2.39 -11.85 -33.82
N LEU A 48 -1.56 -12.85 -34.14
CA LEU A 48 -1.29 -13.25 -35.52
C LEU A 48 -2.45 -14.02 -36.17
N LEU A 49 -3.21 -14.78 -35.38
CA LEU A 49 -4.22 -15.72 -35.89
C LEU A 49 -5.66 -15.21 -35.73
N TYR A 50 -5.95 -14.55 -34.60
CA TYR A 50 -7.30 -14.18 -34.16
C TYR A 50 -7.28 -12.84 -33.38
N PRO A 51 -6.86 -11.72 -34.01
CA PRO A 51 -6.73 -10.43 -33.32
C PRO A 51 -8.07 -9.95 -32.71
N GLU A 52 -9.21 -10.32 -33.30
CA GLU A 52 -10.53 -9.89 -32.81
C GLU A 52 -10.96 -10.51 -31.47
N VAL A 53 -10.31 -11.60 -31.01
CA VAL A 53 -10.71 -12.31 -29.78
C VAL A 53 -9.57 -12.64 -28.81
N VAL A 54 -8.31 -12.40 -29.22
CA VAL A 54 -7.13 -12.75 -28.41
C VAL A 54 -7.17 -12.12 -27.01
N GLY A 55 -7.64 -10.88 -26.89
CA GLY A 55 -7.77 -10.18 -25.62
C GLY A 55 -8.72 -10.87 -24.66
N TYR A 56 -9.87 -11.36 -25.15
CA TYR A 56 -10.80 -12.14 -24.32
C TYR A 56 -10.19 -13.47 -23.84
N ILE A 57 -9.51 -14.18 -24.75
CA ILE A 57 -8.87 -15.48 -24.43
C ILE A 57 -7.75 -15.27 -23.41
N ALA A 58 -6.81 -14.36 -23.69
CA ALA A 58 -5.70 -14.01 -22.82
C ALA A 58 -6.21 -13.50 -21.47
N GLY A 59 -7.24 -12.65 -21.48
CA GLY A 59 -7.90 -12.11 -20.29
C GLY A 59 -8.51 -13.19 -19.41
N ALA A 60 -9.22 -14.17 -19.98
CA ALA A 60 -9.80 -15.29 -19.24
C ALA A 60 -8.72 -16.18 -18.60
N VAL A 61 -7.68 -16.54 -19.36
CA VAL A 61 -6.56 -17.34 -18.85
C VAL A 61 -5.79 -16.59 -17.76
N TRP A 62 -5.52 -15.30 -17.96
CA TRP A 62 -4.88 -14.44 -16.96
C TRP A 62 -5.73 -14.30 -15.71
N MET A 63 -7.05 -14.14 -15.82
CA MET A 63 -7.95 -14.11 -14.67
C MET A 63 -7.87 -15.39 -13.86
N LEU A 64 -7.89 -16.55 -14.53
CA LEU A 64 -7.87 -17.86 -13.90
C LEU A 64 -6.53 -18.17 -13.21
N LEU A 65 -5.41 -17.88 -13.87
CA LEU A 65 -4.08 -18.28 -13.42
C LEU A 65 -3.38 -17.22 -12.56
N VAL A 66 -3.67 -15.94 -12.78
CA VAL A 66 -2.93 -14.84 -12.13
C VAL A 66 -3.83 -14.09 -11.16
N LEU A 67 -4.95 -13.55 -11.62
CA LEU A 67 -5.76 -12.63 -10.81
C LEU A 67 -6.50 -13.36 -9.68
N LEU A 68 -7.31 -14.38 -9.99
CA LEU A 68 -8.14 -15.08 -9.02
C LEU A 68 -7.31 -15.74 -7.91
N PRO A 69 -6.20 -16.45 -8.19
CA PRO A 69 -5.36 -17.01 -7.15
C PRO A 69 -4.76 -15.91 -6.25
N SER A 70 -4.28 -14.80 -6.84
CA SER A 70 -3.70 -13.67 -6.10
C SER A 70 -4.72 -12.94 -5.21
N VAL A 71 -5.96 -12.82 -5.67
CA VAL A 71 -7.07 -12.27 -4.87
C VAL A 71 -7.47 -13.27 -3.77
N GLY A 72 -7.61 -14.54 -4.12
CA GLY A 72 -7.97 -15.62 -3.21
C GLY A 72 -6.98 -15.77 -2.06
N GLN A 73 -5.68 -15.66 -2.31
CA GLN A 73 -4.66 -15.68 -1.25
C GLN A 73 -4.81 -14.51 -0.27
N ARG A 74 -4.98 -13.28 -0.80
CA ARG A 74 -5.20 -12.10 0.04
C ARG A 74 -6.48 -12.23 0.85
N LEU A 75 -7.52 -12.81 0.26
CA LEU A 75 -8.77 -13.12 0.95
C LEU A 75 -8.56 -14.17 2.05
N ALA A 76 -7.85 -15.27 1.77
CA ALA A 76 -7.57 -16.31 2.77
C ALA A 76 -6.83 -15.74 3.99
N LEU A 77 -5.78 -14.93 3.77
CA LEU A 77 -5.05 -14.27 4.85
C LEU A 77 -5.91 -13.23 5.60
N ARG A 78 -6.77 -12.48 4.91
CA ARG A 78 -7.76 -11.60 5.57
C ARG A 78 -8.78 -12.39 6.40
N LEU A 79 -9.21 -13.56 5.93
CA LEU A 79 -10.14 -14.44 6.65
C LEU A 79 -9.49 -15.01 7.91
N VAL A 80 -8.21 -15.39 7.86
CA VAL A 80 -7.41 -15.69 9.05
C VAL A 80 -7.41 -14.49 10.00
N ASN A 81 -7.07 -13.29 9.52
CA ASN A 81 -7.02 -12.10 10.39
C ASN A 81 -8.39 -11.73 11.00
N THR A 82 -9.50 -12.05 10.33
CA THR A 82 -10.87 -11.87 10.83
C THR A 82 -11.40 -13.08 11.59
N ARG A 83 -10.52 -14.05 11.93
CA ARG A 83 -10.80 -15.27 12.68
C ARG A 83 -11.84 -16.21 12.05
N ARG A 84 -12.06 -16.09 10.74
CA ARG A 84 -12.93 -16.97 9.94
C ARG A 84 -12.14 -18.16 9.41
N SER A 85 -11.58 -18.96 10.32
CA SER A 85 -10.61 -20.02 9.99
C SER A 85 -11.15 -21.06 9.00
N HIS A 86 -12.42 -21.48 9.12
CA HIS A 86 -13.00 -22.45 8.18
C HIS A 86 -13.04 -21.92 6.75
N ALA A 87 -13.52 -20.68 6.58
CA ALA A 87 -13.55 -20.02 5.28
C ALA A 87 -12.13 -19.79 4.74
N ALA A 88 -11.18 -19.39 5.58
CA ALA A 88 -9.78 -19.21 5.19
C ALA A 88 -9.18 -20.50 4.61
N ARG A 89 -9.37 -21.63 5.30
CA ARG A 89 -8.88 -22.95 4.84
C ARG A 89 -9.55 -23.41 3.57
N TRP A 90 -10.84 -23.13 3.40
CA TRP A 90 -11.56 -23.46 2.18
C TRP A 90 -11.03 -22.66 0.99
N VAL A 91 -10.88 -21.34 1.13
CA VAL A 91 -10.32 -20.47 0.08
C VAL A 91 -8.89 -20.91 -0.25
N ALA A 92 -8.05 -21.16 0.75
CA ALA A 92 -6.67 -21.60 0.53
C ALA A 92 -6.59 -22.95 -0.21
N ARG A 93 -7.52 -23.88 0.07
CA ARG A 93 -7.62 -25.16 -0.66
C ARG A 93 -8.01 -24.97 -2.12
N MET A 94 -9.04 -24.16 -2.39
CA MET A 94 -9.45 -23.86 -3.77
C MET A 94 -8.32 -23.22 -4.56
N VAL A 95 -7.70 -22.21 -3.97
CA VAL A 95 -6.63 -21.44 -4.58
C VAL A 95 -5.40 -22.31 -4.86
N ALA A 96 -5.05 -23.24 -3.96
CA ALA A 96 -3.98 -24.20 -4.20
C ALA A 96 -4.29 -25.21 -5.31
N TRP A 97 -5.57 -25.46 -5.63
CA TRP A 97 -5.99 -26.31 -6.74
C TRP A 97 -5.96 -25.56 -8.08
N MET A 98 -6.28 -24.26 -8.09
CA MET A 98 -6.35 -23.44 -9.31
C MET A 98 -4.99 -23.19 -9.98
N HIS A 99 -3.87 -23.35 -9.25
CA HIS A 99 -2.56 -23.01 -9.78
C HIS A 99 -1.48 -24.03 -9.37
N PRO A 100 -0.88 -24.78 -10.32
CA PRO A 100 0.11 -25.80 -10.02
C PRO A 100 1.54 -25.28 -9.77
N ALA A 101 1.79 -23.97 -9.88
CA ALA A 101 3.14 -23.42 -9.71
C ALA A 101 3.67 -23.42 -8.26
N ASP A 102 4.93 -23.02 -8.13
CA ASP A 102 5.71 -23.04 -6.90
C ASP A 102 5.06 -22.25 -5.75
N GLY A 103 4.94 -22.88 -4.58
CA GLY A 103 4.58 -22.23 -3.32
C GLY A 103 3.09 -22.25 -2.92
N TRP A 104 2.18 -22.66 -3.80
CA TRP A 104 0.73 -22.63 -3.48
C TRP A 104 0.30 -23.72 -2.49
N GLY A 105 0.82 -24.93 -2.63
CA GLY A 105 0.63 -26.00 -1.64
C GLY A 105 1.21 -25.62 -0.27
N GLN A 106 2.34 -24.93 -0.25
CA GLN A 106 2.98 -24.42 0.96
C GLN A 106 2.15 -23.29 1.60
N MET A 107 1.59 -22.39 0.79
CA MET A 107 0.71 -21.31 1.26
C MET A 107 -0.54 -21.86 1.95
N ARG A 108 -1.11 -22.95 1.44
CA ARG A 108 -2.22 -23.64 2.12
C ARG A 108 -1.81 -24.12 3.52
N ILE A 109 -0.67 -24.80 3.63
CA ILE A 109 -0.15 -25.28 4.91
C ILE A 109 0.12 -24.09 5.86
N PHE A 110 0.58 -22.96 5.33
CA PHE A 110 0.84 -21.75 6.10
C PHE A 110 -0.46 -21.14 6.65
N VAL A 111 -1.51 -21.05 5.83
CA VAL A 111 -2.85 -20.61 6.26
C VAL A 111 -3.43 -21.56 7.31
N ASP A 112 -3.27 -22.87 7.13
CA ASP A 112 -3.67 -23.87 8.11
C ASP A 112 -2.94 -23.67 9.45
N ALA A 113 -1.63 -23.46 9.41
CA ALA A 113 -0.82 -23.20 10.59
C ALA A 113 -1.26 -21.94 11.34
N LEU A 114 -1.48 -20.83 10.63
CA LEU A 114 -2.00 -19.60 11.23
C LEU A 114 -3.37 -19.80 11.86
N ALA A 115 -4.26 -20.52 11.19
CA ALA A 115 -5.59 -20.82 11.70
C ALA A 115 -5.55 -21.69 12.97
N ASP A 116 -4.61 -22.64 13.08
CA ASP A 116 -4.41 -23.43 14.29
C ASP A 116 -3.89 -22.56 15.45
N LEU A 117 -2.86 -21.75 15.20
CA LEU A 117 -2.27 -20.86 16.20
C LEU A 117 -3.30 -19.86 16.74
N GLN A 118 -4.14 -19.28 15.88
CA GLN A 118 -5.21 -18.36 16.30
C GLN A 118 -6.29 -19.03 17.15
N GLN A 119 -6.53 -20.32 16.96
CA GLN A 119 -7.47 -21.12 17.74
C GLN A 119 -6.85 -21.68 19.03
N GLY A 120 -5.57 -21.36 19.32
CA GLY A 120 -4.86 -21.88 20.48
C GLY A 120 -4.32 -23.31 20.31
N ARG A 121 -4.44 -23.91 19.11
CA ARG A 121 -3.84 -25.21 18.75
C ARG A 121 -2.36 -25.06 18.42
N VAL A 122 -1.57 -24.73 19.46
CA VAL A 122 -0.17 -24.33 19.31
C VAL A 122 0.71 -25.47 18.78
N ALA A 123 0.48 -26.71 19.22
CA ALA A 123 1.28 -27.86 18.81
C ALA A 123 1.13 -28.15 17.31
N GLU A 124 -0.10 -28.21 16.82
CA GLU A 124 -0.43 -28.49 15.43
C GLU A 124 0.00 -27.34 14.51
N GLY A 125 -0.16 -26.10 14.96
CA GLY A 125 0.34 -24.93 14.25
C GLY A 125 1.86 -24.97 14.09
N ARG A 126 2.60 -25.30 15.16
CA ARG A 126 4.06 -25.42 15.15
C ARG A 126 4.55 -26.52 14.22
N GLU A 127 3.93 -27.69 14.27
CA GLU A 127 4.28 -28.82 13.39
C GLU A 127 4.13 -28.43 11.91
N ARG A 128 3.03 -27.76 11.55
CA ARG A 128 2.82 -27.27 10.18
C ARG A 128 3.85 -26.23 9.76
N LEU A 129 4.23 -25.31 10.64
CA LEU A 129 5.30 -24.33 10.35
C LEU A 129 6.65 -25.01 10.14
N GLN A 130 6.97 -26.06 10.91
CA GLN A 130 8.22 -26.79 10.78
C GLN A 130 8.36 -27.45 9.40
N ARG A 131 7.26 -27.99 8.85
CA ARG A 131 7.24 -28.55 7.49
C ARG A 131 7.48 -27.53 6.38
N LEU A 132 7.31 -26.23 6.66
CA LEU A 132 7.48 -25.15 5.71
C LEU A 132 8.86 -24.49 5.76
N GLN A 133 9.67 -24.82 6.75
CA GLN A 133 10.95 -24.15 6.95
C GLN A 133 11.90 -24.42 5.80
N ASN A 134 12.23 -23.34 5.10
CA ASN A 134 13.21 -23.36 4.04
C ASN A 134 13.86 -21.98 3.96
N ARG A 135 15.17 -21.94 4.21
CA ARG A 135 15.97 -20.70 4.21
C ARG A 135 16.02 -20.03 2.84
N SER A 136 15.87 -20.81 1.78
CA SER A 136 15.99 -20.33 0.41
C SER A 136 14.70 -19.72 -0.13
N THR A 137 13.54 -19.96 0.50
CA THR A 137 12.24 -19.47 -0.02
C THR A 137 11.67 -18.35 0.84
N PRO A 138 11.03 -17.31 0.26
CA PRO A 138 10.40 -16.24 1.03
C PRO A 138 9.36 -16.74 2.04
N LEU A 139 8.52 -17.70 1.64
CA LEU A 139 7.52 -18.29 2.52
C LEU A 139 8.16 -19.11 3.65
N GLY A 140 9.21 -19.87 3.36
CA GLY A 140 9.93 -20.62 4.37
C GLY A 140 10.63 -19.74 5.40
N ARG A 141 11.20 -18.59 4.97
CA ARG A 141 11.74 -17.56 5.88
C ARG A 141 10.65 -16.94 6.76
N THR A 142 9.47 -16.69 6.20
CA THR A 142 8.31 -16.20 6.97
C THR A 142 7.83 -17.23 7.99
N ALA A 143 7.78 -18.52 7.62
CA ALA A 143 7.41 -19.61 8.52
C ALA A 143 8.43 -19.77 9.66
N LEU A 144 9.73 -19.67 9.37
CA LEU A 144 10.80 -19.66 10.35
C LEU A 144 10.64 -18.48 11.33
N ALA A 145 10.50 -17.27 10.80
CA ALA A 145 10.30 -16.06 11.60
C ALA A 145 9.10 -16.17 12.54
N LEU A 146 7.97 -16.71 12.05
CA LEU A 146 6.79 -16.94 12.86
C LEU A 146 7.02 -18.03 13.93
N GLN A 147 7.74 -19.11 13.60
CA GLN A 147 8.04 -20.16 14.56
C GLN A 147 8.91 -19.64 15.71
N VAL A 148 9.95 -18.84 15.44
CA VAL A 148 10.79 -18.23 16.47
C VAL A 148 9.95 -17.41 17.44
N ARG A 149 9.08 -16.53 16.92
CA ARG A 149 8.14 -15.75 17.75
C ARG A 149 7.18 -16.65 18.56
N GLN A 150 6.71 -17.73 17.95
CA GLN A 150 5.83 -18.71 18.60
C GLN A 150 6.55 -19.62 19.59
N ALA A 151 7.86 -19.79 19.51
CA ALA A 151 8.66 -20.53 20.48
C ALA A 151 9.14 -19.61 21.62
N ALA A 152 9.37 -18.33 21.32
CA ALA A 152 10.11 -17.39 22.18
C ALA A 152 11.51 -17.89 22.55
N ASP A 153 12.11 -18.73 21.70
CA ASP A 153 13.49 -19.19 21.83
C ASP A 153 14.45 -18.16 21.23
N TRP A 154 14.59 -17.05 21.94
CA TRP A 154 15.36 -15.89 21.49
C TRP A 154 16.86 -16.19 21.40
N GLU A 155 17.44 -16.79 22.45
CA GLU A 155 18.86 -17.13 22.47
C GLU A 155 19.20 -18.23 21.44
N GLY A 156 18.35 -19.25 21.28
CA GLY A 156 18.53 -20.26 20.25
C GLY A 156 18.52 -19.67 18.84
N PHE A 157 17.65 -18.68 18.58
CA PHE A 157 17.65 -17.95 17.31
C PHE A 157 18.93 -17.13 17.10
N LEU A 158 19.44 -16.45 18.14
CA LEU A 158 20.70 -15.70 18.04
C LEU A 158 21.89 -16.63 17.74
N GLN A 159 21.96 -17.79 18.39
CA GLN A 159 23.00 -18.79 18.09
C GLN A 159 22.89 -19.28 16.64
N TRP A 160 21.67 -19.57 16.19
CA TRP A 160 21.40 -20.05 14.84
C TRP A 160 21.78 -19.03 13.76
N ILE A 161 21.41 -17.76 13.91
CA ILE A 161 21.68 -16.72 12.90
C ILE A 161 23.17 -16.34 12.88
N ASN A 162 23.83 -16.32 14.04
CA ASN A 162 25.26 -15.99 14.11
C ASN A 162 26.15 -17.13 13.61
N ALA A 163 25.68 -18.38 13.68
CA ALA A 163 26.36 -19.53 13.10
C ALA A 163 26.09 -19.71 11.59
N ALA A 164 25.16 -18.93 11.01
CA ALA A 164 24.82 -19.06 9.60
C ALA A 164 25.93 -18.46 8.71
N PRO A 165 26.51 -19.24 7.77
CA PRO A 165 27.55 -18.74 6.87
C PRO A 165 27.04 -17.65 5.92
N ASP A 166 25.73 -17.62 5.67
CA ASP A 166 25.00 -16.66 4.84
C ASP A 166 24.26 -15.59 5.66
N ARG A 167 24.71 -15.30 6.90
CA ARG A 167 24.08 -14.34 7.83
C ARG A 167 23.67 -13.03 7.16
N GLU A 168 24.58 -12.37 6.45
CA GLU A 168 24.29 -11.06 5.84
C GLU A 168 23.17 -11.16 4.80
N THR A 169 23.21 -12.18 3.93
CA THR A 169 22.16 -12.44 2.94
C THR A 169 20.81 -12.79 3.60
N LEU A 170 20.82 -13.45 4.76
CA LEU A 170 19.61 -13.71 5.53
C LEU A 170 19.05 -12.43 6.16
N LEU A 171 19.92 -11.53 6.62
CA LEU A 171 19.51 -10.25 7.22
C LEU A 171 19.07 -9.20 6.19
N GLU A 172 19.33 -9.41 4.90
CA GLU A 172 18.66 -8.68 3.81
C GLU A 172 17.17 -9.04 3.69
N ASP A 173 16.74 -10.20 4.22
CA ASP A 173 15.32 -10.54 4.26
C ASP A 173 14.61 -9.84 5.41
N ASN A 174 13.64 -9.00 5.05
CA ASN A 174 12.87 -8.20 6.00
C ASN A 174 12.15 -9.01 7.09
N GLN A 175 11.74 -10.27 6.85
CA GLN A 175 11.08 -11.08 7.88
C GLN A 175 12.09 -11.60 8.90
N ILE A 176 13.30 -11.95 8.45
CA ILE A 176 14.39 -12.42 9.30
C ILE A 176 14.97 -11.25 10.09
N LEU A 177 15.26 -10.13 9.44
CA LEU A 177 15.75 -8.91 10.11
C LEU A 177 14.79 -8.45 11.22
N ASP A 178 13.49 -8.46 10.94
CA ASP A 178 12.45 -8.07 11.89
C ASP A 178 12.38 -9.00 13.12
N VAL A 179 12.63 -10.30 12.96
CA VAL A 179 12.77 -11.22 14.11
C VAL A 179 14.10 -11.03 14.81
N TYR A 180 15.19 -10.82 14.09
CA TYR A 180 16.51 -10.58 14.67
C TYR A 180 16.53 -9.34 15.56
N LEU A 181 16.00 -8.22 15.08
CA LEU A 181 15.85 -7.00 15.87
C LEU A 181 14.97 -7.23 17.10
N GLN A 182 13.81 -7.89 16.92
CA GLN A 182 12.96 -8.26 18.07
C GLN A 182 13.74 -9.10 19.09
N THR A 183 14.50 -10.09 18.63
CA THR A 183 15.27 -11.00 19.49
C THR A 183 16.33 -10.24 20.29
N LEU A 184 17.02 -9.29 19.68
CA LEU A 184 17.98 -8.42 20.39
C LEU A 184 17.28 -7.59 21.47
N GLY A 185 16.11 -7.02 21.18
CA GLY A 185 15.36 -6.25 22.16
C GLY A 185 14.79 -7.11 23.31
N GLU A 186 14.24 -8.29 23.00
CA GLU A 186 13.70 -9.23 24.00
C GLU A 186 14.80 -9.83 24.90
N THR A 187 16.06 -9.88 24.43
CA THR A 187 17.24 -10.30 25.21
C THR A 187 17.97 -9.14 25.89
N GLY A 188 17.41 -7.91 25.84
CA GLY A 188 18.00 -6.72 26.46
C GLY A 188 19.23 -6.15 25.73
N ARG A 189 19.57 -6.65 24.55
CA ARG A 189 20.70 -6.17 23.73
C ARG A 189 20.32 -4.95 22.88
N ARG A 190 19.67 -3.95 23.48
CA ARG A 190 19.06 -2.80 22.78
C ARG A 190 20.06 -1.91 22.05
N GLN A 191 21.24 -1.73 22.63
CA GLN A 191 22.33 -0.97 22.00
C GLN A 191 22.71 -1.59 20.64
N LEU A 192 22.87 -2.91 20.60
CA LEU A 192 23.15 -3.64 19.36
C LEU A 192 21.95 -3.63 18.42
N MET A 193 20.73 -3.78 18.94
CA MET A 193 19.50 -3.67 18.15
C MET A 193 19.42 -2.34 17.39
N LEU A 194 19.70 -1.22 18.07
CA LEU A 194 19.66 0.11 17.47
C LEU A 194 20.80 0.32 16.48
N HIS A 195 22.00 -0.18 16.76
CA HIS A 195 23.11 -0.15 15.81
C HIS A 195 22.77 -0.90 14.51
N GLU A 196 22.32 -2.15 14.62
CA GLU A 196 21.91 -2.98 13.47
C GLU A 196 20.74 -2.36 12.70
N PHE A 197 19.77 -1.78 13.41
CA PHE A 197 18.64 -1.07 12.83
C PHE A 197 19.07 0.22 12.11
N GLY A 198 20.00 0.99 12.67
CA GLY A 198 20.53 2.21 12.08
C GLY A 198 21.34 1.96 10.80
N ASP A 199 22.19 0.94 10.82
CA ASP A 199 23.01 0.57 9.66
C ASP A 199 22.13 0.07 8.50
N ARG A 200 21.03 -0.63 8.81
CA ARG A 200 20.11 -1.20 7.82
C ARG A 200 18.87 -0.34 7.57
N LEU A 201 18.82 0.88 8.11
CA LEU A 201 17.66 1.79 8.05
C LEU A 201 17.28 2.22 6.61
N HIS A 202 18.25 2.16 5.70
CA HIS A 202 18.12 2.73 4.36
C HIS A 202 17.38 1.80 3.37
N ASP A 203 17.37 0.49 3.61
CA ASP A 203 16.94 -0.50 2.62
C ASP A 203 15.73 -1.32 3.07
N HIS A 204 14.56 -0.68 3.15
CA HIS A 204 13.25 -1.38 3.21
C HIS A 204 12.72 -1.79 4.59
N THR A 205 13.21 -1.22 5.69
CA THR A 205 12.71 -1.60 7.03
C THR A 205 11.22 -1.28 7.19
N HIS A 206 10.43 -2.33 7.44
CA HIS A 206 8.97 -2.26 7.49
C HIS A 206 8.47 -1.57 8.78
N ALA A 207 7.32 -0.91 8.69
CA ALA A 207 6.68 -0.25 9.83
C ALA A 207 6.50 -1.17 11.07
N LEU A 208 6.35 -2.49 10.88
CA LEU A 208 6.31 -3.46 11.98
C LEU A 208 7.65 -3.58 12.73
N ALA A 209 8.78 -3.58 12.04
CA ALA A 209 10.09 -3.60 12.68
C ALA A 209 10.33 -2.30 13.45
N GLN A 210 9.96 -1.16 12.86
CA GLN A 210 9.98 0.14 13.53
C GLN A 210 9.12 0.14 14.81
N LEU A 211 7.92 -0.45 14.76
CA LEU A 211 7.02 -0.57 15.92
C LEU A 211 7.68 -1.37 17.04
N ARG A 212 8.34 -2.49 16.70
CA ARG A 212 8.99 -3.34 17.72
C ARG A 212 10.23 -2.69 18.31
N VAL A 213 11.07 -2.08 17.49
CA VAL A 213 12.24 -1.33 17.97
C VAL A 213 11.79 -0.23 18.91
N ALA A 214 10.80 0.57 18.51
CA ALA A 214 10.24 1.62 19.35
C ALA A 214 9.67 1.07 20.66
N ALA A 215 8.85 0.01 20.60
CA ALA A 215 8.24 -0.58 21.79
C ALA A 215 9.27 -1.21 22.74
N LEU A 216 10.27 -1.93 22.23
CA LEU A 216 11.31 -2.58 23.05
C LEU A 216 12.32 -1.58 23.62
N CYS A 217 12.37 -0.36 23.09
CA CYS A 217 13.09 0.77 23.65
C CYS A 217 12.22 1.71 24.51
N GLY A 218 10.92 1.40 24.69
CA GLY A 218 10.02 2.22 25.49
C GLY A 218 9.58 3.55 24.85
N ASP A 219 9.71 3.72 23.54
CA ASP A 219 9.27 4.95 22.86
C ASP A 219 7.78 4.91 22.48
N GLU A 220 6.91 5.20 23.46
CA GLU A 220 5.45 5.20 23.28
C GLU A 220 4.98 6.20 22.21
N GLN A 221 5.65 7.36 22.08
CA GLN A 221 5.28 8.37 21.08
C GLN A 221 5.44 7.84 19.66
N THR A 222 6.56 7.16 19.40
CA THR A 222 6.81 6.52 18.10
C THR A 222 5.82 5.38 17.85
N VAL A 223 5.53 4.57 18.87
CA VAL A 223 4.51 3.50 18.78
C VAL A 223 3.14 4.06 18.40
N GLU A 224 2.70 5.13 19.04
CA GLU A 224 1.43 5.79 18.71
C GLU A 224 1.43 6.40 17.32
N ALA A 225 2.52 7.06 16.90
CA ALA A 225 2.62 7.60 15.55
C ALA A 225 2.50 6.49 14.48
N LEU A 226 3.19 5.37 14.67
CA LEU A 226 3.10 4.23 13.75
C LEU A 226 1.70 3.62 13.72
N LEU A 227 1.07 3.41 14.88
CA LEU A 227 -0.30 2.89 15.00
C LEU A 227 -1.38 3.89 14.55
N ALA A 228 -1.09 5.19 14.50
CA ALA A 228 -2.00 6.20 13.95
C ALA A 228 -1.87 6.32 12.42
N GLY A 229 -0.69 6.02 11.87
CA GLY A 229 -0.38 6.11 10.44
C GLY A 229 -0.22 4.75 9.76
N PRO A 230 1.02 4.31 9.46
CA PRO A 230 1.29 3.15 8.61
C PRO A 230 0.75 1.82 9.13
N LEU A 231 0.54 1.67 10.44
CA LEU A 231 0.04 0.46 11.09
C LEU A 231 -1.37 0.61 11.66
N ARG A 232 -2.14 1.59 11.19
CA ARG A 232 -3.49 1.86 11.69
C ARG A 232 -4.46 0.69 11.59
N ASP A 233 -4.38 -0.09 10.53
CA ASP A 233 -5.27 -1.24 10.31
C ASP A 233 -4.85 -2.48 11.11
N SER A 234 -3.86 -2.34 12.01
CA SER A 234 -3.46 -3.44 12.90
C SER A 234 -4.62 -3.89 13.77
N PRO A 235 -4.78 -5.22 14.00
CA PRO A 235 -5.78 -5.73 14.93
C PRO A 235 -5.65 -5.06 16.30
N ARG A 236 -6.79 -4.71 16.92
CA ARG A 236 -6.82 -3.98 18.20
C ARG A 236 -5.95 -4.63 19.28
N ASP A 237 -6.03 -5.94 19.43
CA ASP A 237 -5.26 -6.69 20.44
C ASP A 237 -3.74 -6.63 20.17
N VAL A 238 -3.32 -6.58 18.91
CA VAL A 238 -1.91 -6.42 18.52
C VAL A 238 -1.42 -5.01 18.83
N ALA A 239 -2.22 -3.99 18.51
CA ALA A 239 -1.89 -2.59 18.84
C ALA A 239 -1.78 -2.39 20.36
N ARG A 240 -2.71 -2.95 21.14
CA ARG A 240 -2.68 -2.95 22.61
C ARG A 240 -1.42 -3.63 23.16
N PHE A 241 -1.07 -4.81 22.64
CA PHE A 241 0.12 -5.54 23.07
C PHE A 241 1.41 -4.72 22.91
N TRP A 242 1.59 -4.04 21.77
CA TRP A 242 2.81 -3.24 21.53
C TRP A 242 2.83 -1.92 22.31
N ARG A 243 1.67 -1.30 22.58
CA ARG A 243 1.58 -0.17 23.52
C ARG A 243 1.95 -0.58 24.94
N ALA A 244 1.37 -1.67 25.43
CA ALA A 244 1.70 -2.24 26.73
C ALA A 244 3.19 -2.60 26.84
N THR A 245 3.79 -3.11 25.75
CA THR A 245 5.23 -3.38 25.70
C THR A 245 6.07 -2.11 25.87
N ALA A 246 5.72 -1.02 25.18
CA ALA A 246 6.42 0.26 25.32
C ALA A 246 6.32 0.80 26.76
N ARG A 247 5.14 0.70 27.37
CA ARG A 247 4.93 1.09 28.77
C ARG A 247 5.71 0.23 29.74
N GLN A 248 5.78 -1.08 29.51
CA GLN A 248 6.48 -2.02 30.39
C GLN A 248 7.98 -1.70 30.53
N VAL A 249 8.61 -1.19 29.47
CA VAL A 249 10.02 -0.77 29.51
C VAL A 249 10.24 0.44 30.43
N GLN A 250 9.23 1.32 30.54
CA GLN A 250 9.28 2.49 31.42
C GLN A 250 8.83 2.17 32.85
N ASP A 251 7.69 1.47 32.97
CA ASP A 251 7.07 1.05 34.23
C ASP A 251 6.52 -0.39 34.06
N PRO A 252 7.27 -1.40 34.56
CA PRO A 252 6.85 -2.79 34.46
C PRO A 252 5.51 -3.10 35.15
N ALA A 253 5.20 -2.40 36.25
CA ALA A 253 3.99 -2.65 37.02
C ALA A 253 2.75 -2.10 36.32
N ALA A 254 2.86 -0.92 35.70
CA ALA A 254 1.74 -0.28 35.00
C ALA A 254 1.23 -1.07 33.79
N ALA A 255 2.08 -1.86 33.13
CA ALA A 255 1.70 -2.65 31.97
C ALA A 255 1.08 -4.01 32.30
N MET A 256 1.24 -4.51 33.53
CA MET A 256 0.85 -5.88 33.91
C MET A 256 -0.66 -6.16 33.73
N PRO A 257 -1.58 -5.29 34.17
CA PRO A 257 -3.02 -5.52 34.01
C PRO A 257 -3.45 -5.62 32.53
N GLU A 258 -2.78 -4.89 31.65
CA GLU A 258 -3.08 -4.94 30.21
C GLU A 258 -2.63 -6.27 29.59
N PHE A 259 -1.49 -6.82 30.03
CA PHE A 259 -1.06 -8.15 29.59
C PHE A 259 -1.91 -9.29 30.17
N GLU A 260 -2.42 -9.16 31.40
CA GLU A 260 -3.39 -10.10 31.97
C GLU A 260 -4.66 -10.18 31.13
N ASP A 261 -5.27 -9.03 30.80
CA ASP A 261 -6.43 -8.98 29.91
C ASP A 261 -6.12 -9.56 28.52
N LEU A 262 -4.97 -9.20 27.94
CA LEU A 262 -4.55 -9.72 26.62
C LEU A 262 -4.23 -11.21 26.65
N SER A 263 -3.84 -11.79 27.79
CA SER A 263 -3.63 -13.24 27.94
C SER A 263 -4.93 -14.04 27.77
N HIS A 264 -6.07 -13.39 27.96
CA HIS A 264 -7.41 -13.92 27.70
C HIS A 264 -7.98 -13.44 26.36
N SER A 265 -7.17 -12.85 25.49
CA SER A 265 -7.59 -12.43 24.16
C SER A 265 -8.18 -13.62 23.39
N PRO A 266 -9.31 -13.44 22.69
CA PRO A 266 -9.85 -14.50 21.86
C PRO A 266 -8.99 -14.77 20.60
N ASN A 267 -7.88 -14.05 20.41
CA ASN A 267 -6.83 -14.40 19.45
C ASN A 267 -5.75 -15.20 20.17
N GLY A 268 -5.71 -16.52 19.93
CA GLY A 268 -4.76 -17.43 20.58
C GLY A 268 -3.30 -17.02 20.41
N MET A 269 -2.93 -16.35 19.30
CA MET A 269 -1.58 -15.84 19.11
C MET A 269 -1.25 -14.71 20.08
N VAL A 270 -2.18 -13.75 20.27
CA VAL A 270 -1.98 -12.62 21.19
C VAL A 270 -2.03 -13.10 22.64
N ALA A 271 -2.98 -13.97 22.97
CA ALA A 271 -3.08 -14.62 24.27
C ALA A 271 -1.77 -15.32 24.66
N THR A 272 -1.19 -16.09 23.74
CA THR A 272 0.07 -16.81 23.98
C THR A 272 1.24 -15.86 24.24
N ILE A 273 1.41 -14.81 23.43
CA ILE A 273 2.53 -13.86 23.62
C ILE A 273 2.33 -12.98 24.86
N ALA A 274 1.10 -12.62 25.21
CA ALA A 274 0.79 -11.85 26.42
C ALA A 274 1.05 -12.68 27.69
N ALA A 275 0.60 -13.94 27.71
CA ALA A 275 0.88 -14.86 28.81
C ALA A 275 2.39 -15.06 29.04
N ARG A 276 3.17 -15.16 27.95
CA ARG A 276 4.64 -15.21 28.06
C ARG A 276 5.23 -13.92 28.57
N ARG A 277 4.69 -12.77 28.15
CA ARG A 277 5.19 -11.48 28.60
C ARG A 277 4.94 -11.25 30.09
N LEU A 278 3.88 -11.81 30.66
CA LEU A 278 3.65 -11.87 32.11
C LEU A 278 4.71 -12.73 32.81
N ALA A 279 5.03 -13.90 32.24
CA ALA A 279 6.02 -14.81 32.81
C ALA A 279 7.47 -14.32 32.67
N SER A 280 7.77 -13.55 31.62
CA SER A 280 9.09 -13.00 31.34
C SER A 280 8.95 -11.56 30.81
N PRO A 281 8.82 -10.58 31.72
CA PRO A 281 8.75 -9.16 31.36
C PRO A 281 9.98 -8.69 30.61
N VAL A 282 9.81 -7.71 29.72
CA VAL A 282 10.96 -7.00 29.14
C VAL A 282 11.62 -6.20 30.25
N SER A 283 12.95 -6.24 30.30
CA SER A 283 13.72 -5.49 31.30
C SER A 283 13.43 -3.98 31.19
N PRO A 284 13.51 -3.21 32.28
CA PRO A 284 13.52 -1.75 32.19
C PRO A 284 14.71 -1.25 31.35
N LEU A 285 14.63 -0.03 30.86
CA LEU A 285 15.78 0.66 30.28
C LEU A 285 16.64 1.23 31.41
N ALA A 286 17.90 0.81 31.51
CA ALA A 286 18.80 1.32 32.55
C ALA A 286 19.34 2.72 32.20
N ASP A 287 19.62 3.52 33.23
CA ASP A 287 20.24 4.84 33.04
C ASP A 287 21.59 4.69 32.34
N GLY A 288 21.76 5.41 31.22
CA GLY A 288 22.98 5.36 30.41
C GLY A 288 23.15 4.08 29.57
N GLU A 289 22.15 3.20 29.49
CA GLU A 289 22.21 1.98 28.65
C GLU A 289 22.41 2.32 27.16
N LEU A 290 21.79 3.41 26.69
CA LEU A 290 21.82 3.83 25.30
C LEU A 290 22.85 4.94 25.07
N SER A 291 23.78 4.70 24.15
CA SER A 291 24.73 5.71 23.70
C SER A 291 24.01 6.92 23.05
N PRO A 292 24.66 8.09 22.96
CA PRO A 292 24.11 9.23 22.22
C PRO A 292 23.78 8.90 20.76
N SER A 293 24.55 8.03 20.11
CA SER A 293 24.27 7.56 18.75
C SER A 293 23.00 6.70 18.67
N ALA A 294 22.78 5.81 19.64
CA ALA A 294 21.56 5.00 19.72
C ALA A 294 20.32 5.87 19.99
N GLN A 295 20.44 6.87 20.86
CA GLN A 295 19.38 7.84 21.11
C GLN A 295 19.05 8.67 19.85
N ALA A 296 20.06 9.07 19.08
CA ALA A 296 19.87 9.77 17.81
C ALA A 296 19.07 8.93 16.79
N ILE A 297 19.27 7.61 16.78
CA ILE A 297 18.51 6.68 15.93
C ILE A 297 17.03 6.65 16.35
N LEU A 298 16.72 6.60 17.65
CA LEU A 298 15.33 6.66 18.14
C LEU A 298 14.66 8.00 17.80
N ILE A 299 15.37 9.12 17.97
CA ILE A 299 14.86 10.45 17.58
C ILE A 299 14.61 10.51 16.07
N SER A 300 15.51 9.95 15.27
CA SER A 300 15.35 9.83 13.83
C SER A 300 14.10 9.00 13.49
N LEU A 301 13.93 7.86 14.14
CA LEU A 301 12.78 6.98 13.96
C LEU A 301 11.45 7.67 14.30
N ARG A 302 11.40 8.39 15.42
CA ARG A 302 10.20 9.16 15.82
C ARG A 302 9.81 10.18 14.77
N LYS A 303 10.80 10.94 14.28
CA LYS A 303 10.59 11.92 13.20
C LYS A 303 10.08 11.22 11.93
N ASP A 304 10.46 9.95 11.67
CA ASP A 304 10.10 9.23 10.44
C ASP A 304 8.66 8.77 10.54
N ALA A 305 8.30 8.18 11.68
CA ALA A 305 6.94 7.75 11.98
C ALA A 305 5.94 8.92 11.86
N VAL A 306 6.25 10.07 12.47
CA VAL A 306 5.42 11.28 12.37
C VAL A 306 5.35 11.77 10.93
N HIS A 307 6.47 11.85 10.22
CA HIS A 307 6.49 12.30 8.82
C HIS A 307 5.67 11.39 7.90
N GLU A 308 5.76 10.08 8.09
CA GLU A 308 4.99 9.11 7.31
C GLU A 308 3.49 9.23 7.58
N THR A 309 3.05 9.49 8.80
CA THR A 309 1.62 9.74 9.08
C THR A 309 1.06 10.92 8.29
N GLN A 310 1.89 11.91 7.99
CA GLN A 310 1.50 13.14 7.30
C GLN A 310 1.56 13.01 5.77
N PHE A 311 2.57 12.33 5.24
CA PHE A 311 2.86 12.30 3.81
C PHE A 311 2.58 10.97 3.12
N ALA A 312 2.59 9.84 3.84
CA ALA A 312 2.37 8.52 3.26
C ALA A 312 0.88 8.23 3.04
N VAL A 313 0.20 9.08 2.27
CA VAL A 313 -1.26 9.10 2.08
C VAL A 313 -1.85 7.79 1.53
N MET A 314 -1.03 6.96 0.86
CA MET A 314 -1.51 5.67 0.35
C MET A 314 -1.60 4.56 1.41
N SER A 315 -1.06 4.76 2.62
CA SER A 315 -1.16 3.82 3.74
C SER A 315 -2.25 4.26 4.71
N SER A 316 -3.38 3.53 4.71
CA SER A 316 -4.44 3.50 5.74
C SER A 316 -4.85 4.84 6.37
N THR A 317 -5.86 5.48 5.77
CA THR A 317 -6.41 6.79 6.16
C THR A 317 -7.77 6.64 6.88
N PRO A 318 -8.27 7.66 7.61
CA PRO A 318 -9.40 7.50 8.54
C PRO A 318 -10.73 6.99 7.98
N TYR A 319 -11.54 6.38 8.85
CA TYR A 319 -12.94 5.96 8.67
C TYR A 319 -13.92 7.13 8.40
N ARG A 320 -13.44 8.27 7.90
CA ARG A 320 -14.34 9.25 7.31
C ARG A 320 -14.78 8.67 5.97
N LEU A 321 -16.09 8.48 5.84
CA LEU A 321 -16.70 8.15 4.55
C LEU A 321 -16.24 9.22 3.55
N PRO A 322 -15.59 8.83 2.44
CA PRO A 322 -15.15 9.75 1.40
C PRO A 322 -16.38 10.21 0.59
N VAL A 323 -17.14 11.12 1.19
CA VAL A 323 -18.44 11.59 0.69
C VAL A 323 -18.27 12.24 -0.67
N VAL A 324 -17.28 13.11 -0.86
CA VAL A 324 -17.07 13.79 -2.15
C VAL A 324 -16.78 12.80 -3.25
N THR A 325 -15.89 11.83 -3.00
CA THR A 325 -15.54 10.80 -3.97
C THR A 325 -16.77 9.99 -4.37
N PHE A 326 -17.60 9.58 -3.40
CA PHE A 326 -18.81 8.82 -3.69
C PHE A 326 -19.91 9.64 -4.35
N VAL A 327 -20.03 10.93 -4.05
CA VAL A 327 -20.94 11.84 -4.75
C VAL A 327 -20.53 11.99 -6.21
N ILE A 328 -19.24 12.24 -6.49
CA ILE A 328 -18.73 12.31 -7.87
C ILE A 328 -18.98 10.97 -8.58
N ALA A 329 -18.68 9.84 -7.93
CA ALA A 329 -18.93 8.51 -8.50
C ALA A 329 -20.41 8.27 -8.82
N ALA A 330 -21.33 8.69 -7.94
CA ALA A 330 -22.76 8.62 -8.19
C ALA A 330 -23.17 9.48 -9.40
N LEU A 331 -22.59 10.68 -9.56
CA LEU A 331 -22.82 11.52 -10.73
C LEU A 331 -22.31 10.87 -12.02
N LEU A 332 -21.17 10.17 -11.99
CA LEU A 332 -20.70 9.39 -13.15
C LEU A 332 -21.70 8.28 -13.50
N VAL A 333 -22.17 7.52 -12.50
CA VAL A 333 -23.16 6.43 -12.71
C VAL A 333 -24.47 6.97 -13.29
N ILE A 334 -24.98 8.08 -12.77
CA ILE A 334 -26.23 8.70 -13.24
C ILE A 334 -26.10 9.16 -14.69
N ASN A 335 -24.99 9.82 -15.06
CA ASN A 335 -24.79 10.26 -16.44
C ASN A 335 -24.55 9.10 -17.39
N PHE A 336 -23.79 8.07 -16.97
CA PHE A 336 -23.61 6.86 -17.78
C PHE A 336 -24.94 6.13 -18.03
N ALA A 337 -25.85 6.10 -17.05
CA ALA A 337 -27.19 5.56 -17.26
C ALA A 337 -28.00 6.32 -18.32
N ARG A 338 -27.79 7.65 -18.45
CA ARG A 338 -28.38 8.46 -19.52
C ARG A 338 -27.73 8.17 -20.87
N GLU A 339 -26.41 7.98 -20.90
CA GLU A 339 -25.68 7.59 -22.12
C GLU A 339 -26.21 6.27 -22.68
N LEU A 340 -26.46 5.27 -21.82
CA LEU A 340 -27.04 3.98 -22.23
C LEU A 340 -28.40 4.13 -22.93
N SER A 341 -29.21 5.13 -22.54
CA SER A 341 -30.55 5.32 -23.11
C SER A 341 -30.54 5.79 -24.58
N GLY A 342 -29.48 6.47 -25.02
CA GLY A 342 -29.29 6.93 -26.39
C GLY A 342 -28.16 6.23 -27.14
N GLY A 343 -27.58 5.17 -26.55
CA GLY A 343 -26.37 4.50 -27.04
C GLY A 343 -25.11 5.09 -26.43
N ALA A 344 -24.40 4.29 -25.61
CA ALA A 344 -23.19 4.73 -24.90
C ALA A 344 -21.95 4.94 -25.79
N GLU A 345 -22.03 4.52 -27.05
CA GLU A 345 -20.98 4.72 -28.07
C GLU A 345 -21.50 5.56 -29.26
N ASP A 346 -22.70 6.14 -29.14
CA ASP A 346 -23.20 7.09 -30.13
C ASP A 346 -22.68 8.49 -29.85
N LEU A 347 -21.88 9.02 -30.78
CA LEU A 347 -21.29 10.35 -30.70
C LEU A 347 -22.36 11.45 -30.68
N ARG A 348 -23.48 11.25 -31.37
CA ARG A 348 -24.57 12.24 -31.41
C ARG A 348 -25.23 12.37 -30.04
N ASN A 349 -25.51 11.23 -29.40
CA ASN A 349 -26.05 11.18 -28.05
C ASN A 349 -25.12 11.90 -27.05
N LEU A 350 -23.80 11.70 -27.15
CA LEU A 350 -22.83 12.40 -26.32
C LEU A 350 -22.81 13.92 -26.53
N ILE A 351 -22.94 14.39 -27.78
CA ILE A 351 -23.07 15.82 -28.09
C ILE A 351 -24.35 16.39 -27.47
N GLU A 352 -25.48 15.70 -27.59
CA GLU A 352 -26.76 16.12 -27.01
C GLU A 352 -26.71 16.16 -25.47
N LEU A 353 -25.99 15.22 -24.85
CA LEU A 353 -25.78 15.16 -23.39
C LEU A 353 -24.77 16.19 -22.86
N GLY A 354 -23.96 16.82 -23.73
CA GLY A 354 -23.09 17.91 -23.34
C GLY A 354 -21.59 17.71 -23.54
N ALA A 355 -21.16 16.78 -24.40
CA ALA A 355 -19.76 16.65 -24.79
C ALA A 355 -19.24 17.96 -25.41
N VAL A 356 -17.95 18.25 -25.25
CA VAL A 356 -17.31 19.41 -25.87
C VAL A 356 -16.93 19.07 -27.31
N VAL A 357 -17.44 19.86 -28.26
CA VAL A 357 -17.10 19.77 -29.70
C VAL A 357 -15.93 20.70 -30.01
N ILE A 358 -14.98 20.21 -30.78
CA ILE A 358 -13.75 20.92 -31.16
C ILE A 358 -13.61 20.84 -32.69
N PRO A 359 -13.41 21.95 -33.43
CA PRO A 359 -13.39 23.34 -32.95
C PRO A 359 -14.77 23.78 -32.45
N ARG A 360 -14.80 24.72 -31.50
CA ARG A 360 -16.08 25.24 -30.99
C ARG A 360 -16.85 25.98 -32.07
N GLU A 361 -18.13 25.65 -32.22
CA GLU A 361 -19.02 26.44 -33.06
C GLU A 361 -19.20 27.85 -32.48
N PRO A 362 -18.94 28.94 -33.24
CA PRO A 362 -18.93 30.31 -32.73
C PRO A 362 -20.26 30.84 -32.18
N HIS A 363 -21.37 30.14 -32.44
CA HIS A 363 -22.73 30.68 -32.28
C HIS A 363 -23.51 30.14 -31.07
N PHE A 364 -22.92 29.25 -30.26
CA PHE A 364 -23.60 28.62 -29.13
C PHE A 364 -23.05 29.06 -27.76
N ASN A 365 -23.91 29.65 -26.91
CA ASN A 365 -23.60 30.04 -25.53
C ASN A 365 -23.62 28.82 -24.57
N GLU A 366 -22.83 27.80 -24.88
CA GLU A 366 -22.83 26.51 -24.18
C GLU A 366 -21.70 26.42 -23.14
N TRP A 367 -21.68 27.40 -22.24
CA TRP A 367 -20.70 27.50 -21.15
C TRP A 367 -20.76 26.33 -20.15
N TRP A 368 -21.87 25.58 -20.15
CA TRP A 368 -22.09 24.42 -19.29
C TRP A 368 -21.41 23.15 -19.79
N ARG A 369 -21.05 23.06 -21.08
CA ARG A 369 -20.45 21.85 -21.69
C ARG A 369 -19.16 21.36 -21.02
N PRO A 370 -18.18 22.22 -20.66
CA PRO A 370 -16.98 21.76 -19.96
C PRO A 370 -17.28 21.09 -18.62
N VAL A 371 -18.37 21.47 -17.97
CA VAL A 371 -18.80 20.87 -16.71
C VAL A 371 -19.46 19.53 -16.97
N THR A 372 -20.42 19.45 -17.90
CA THR A 372 -21.14 18.20 -18.19
C THR A 372 -20.24 17.15 -18.83
N ALA A 373 -19.38 17.54 -19.78
CA ALA A 373 -18.45 16.66 -20.47
C ALA A 373 -17.51 15.92 -19.50
N ALA A 374 -17.19 16.52 -18.36
CA ALA A 374 -16.37 15.89 -17.32
C ALA A 374 -17.04 14.70 -16.60
N PHE A 375 -18.32 14.45 -16.86
CA PHE A 375 -19.06 13.31 -16.29
C PHE A 375 -19.56 12.33 -17.37
N LEU A 376 -19.27 12.59 -18.65
CA LEU A 376 -19.68 11.75 -19.77
C LEU A 376 -18.60 10.73 -20.16
N HIS A 377 -18.99 9.58 -20.69
CA HIS A 377 -18.06 8.52 -21.12
C HIS A 377 -18.41 7.95 -22.49
N PHE A 378 -17.43 7.36 -23.15
CA PHE A 378 -17.61 6.66 -24.43
C PHE A 378 -17.42 5.17 -24.21
N GLY A 379 -18.54 4.45 -24.06
CA GLY A 379 -18.57 3.01 -23.82
C GLY A 379 -18.24 2.56 -22.39
N TRP A 380 -18.46 1.28 -22.14
CA TRP A 380 -18.33 0.67 -20.81
C TRP A 380 -16.90 0.68 -20.26
N ALA A 381 -15.90 0.41 -21.11
CA ALA A 381 -14.52 0.33 -20.68
C ALA A 381 -14.02 1.67 -20.09
N HIS A 382 -14.30 2.77 -20.78
CA HIS A 382 -13.92 4.11 -20.33
C HIS A 382 -14.61 4.48 -19.00
N PHE A 383 -15.91 4.21 -18.89
CA PHE A 383 -16.67 4.43 -17.65
C PHE A 383 -16.13 3.62 -16.46
N LEU A 384 -15.97 2.31 -16.61
CA LEU A 384 -15.52 1.44 -15.53
C LEU A 384 -14.11 1.78 -15.06
N MET A 385 -13.21 2.12 -15.99
CA MET A 385 -11.84 2.54 -15.67
C MET A 385 -11.84 3.85 -14.86
N ASN A 386 -12.60 4.85 -15.28
CA ASN A 386 -12.71 6.12 -14.55
C ASN A 386 -13.37 5.93 -13.19
N LEU A 387 -14.44 5.14 -13.10
CA LEU A 387 -15.11 4.87 -11.84
C LEU A 387 -14.18 4.18 -10.84
N PHE A 388 -13.44 3.17 -11.30
CA PHE A 388 -12.44 2.48 -10.48
C PHE A 388 -11.32 3.44 -10.04
N ALA A 389 -10.74 4.20 -10.96
CA ALA A 389 -9.65 5.12 -10.68
C ALA A 389 -10.08 6.24 -9.73
N LEU A 390 -11.28 6.81 -9.91
CA LEU A 390 -11.86 7.81 -9.02
C LEU A 390 -12.04 7.25 -7.60
N ILE A 391 -12.65 6.08 -7.45
CA ILE A 391 -12.84 5.46 -6.13
C ILE A 391 -11.47 5.14 -5.51
N TYR A 392 -10.52 4.63 -6.29
CA TYR A 392 -9.20 4.27 -5.76
C TYR A 392 -8.39 5.51 -5.31
N LEU A 393 -8.25 6.52 -6.16
CA LEU A 393 -7.43 7.72 -5.90
C LEU A 393 -8.16 8.74 -5.03
N GLY A 394 -9.44 9.01 -5.34
CA GLY A 394 -10.26 9.98 -4.63
C GLY A 394 -10.43 9.64 -3.16
N THR A 395 -10.72 8.37 -2.83
CA THR A 395 -10.90 7.98 -1.42
C THR A 395 -9.60 8.12 -0.61
N ARG A 396 -8.43 7.94 -1.22
CA ARG A 396 -7.13 8.13 -0.56
C ARG A 396 -6.85 9.60 -0.32
N LEU A 397 -7.03 10.43 -1.35
CA LEU A 397 -6.79 11.86 -1.26
C LEU A 397 -7.78 12.53 -0.28
N GLU A 398 -9.07 12.18 -0.36
CA GLU A 398 -10.12 12.74 0.50
C GLU A 398 -9.90 12.43 1.97
N ARG A 399 -9.46 11.22 2.30
CA ARG A 399 -9.18 10.90 3.70
C ARG A 399 -7.91 11.58 4.24
N ALA A 400 -6.97 11.97 3.38
CA ALA A 400 -5.78 12.72 3.79
C ALA A 400 -5.99 14.23 3.84
N TRP A 401 -6.69 14.80 2.86
CA TRP A 401 -6.86 16.23 2.74
C TRP A 401 -8.21 16.74 3.27
N GLY A 402 -9.17 15.84 3.45
CA GLY A 402 -10.57 16.16 3.72
C GLY A 402 -11.38 16.44 2.45
N PRO A 403 -12.72 16.45 2.56
CA PRO A 403 -13.64 16.56 1.43
C PRO A 403 -13.41 17.81 0.58
N TRP A 404 -13.29 18.98 1.21
CA TRP A 404 -13.24 20.26 0.49
C TRP A 404 -11.98 20.46 -0.35
N LYS A 405 -10.82 20.05 0.17
CA LYS A 405 -9.56 20.14 -0.59
C LYS A 405 -9.54 19.16 -1.76
N THR A 406 -10.11 17.97 -1.58
CA THR A 406 -10.24 17.00 -2.67
C THR A 406 -11.23 17.46 -3.72
N LEU A 407 -12.38 18.02 -3.32
CA LEU A 407 -13.34 18.61 -4.24
C LEU A 407 -12.70 19.75 -5.05
N ALA A 408 -12.02 20.67 -4.37
CA ALA A 408 -11.34 21.80 -5.03
C ALA A 408 -10.25 21.32 -6.01
N CYS A 409 -9.49 20.30 -5.64
CA CYS A 409 -8.49 19.68 -6.52
C CYS A 409 -9.13 19.08 -7.78
N TYR A 410 -10.16 18.26 -7.61
CA TYR A 410 -10.89 17.65 -8.74
C TYR A 410 -11.51 18.71 -9.64
N ALA A 411 -12.24 19.67 -9.06
CA ALA A 411 -12.93 20.71 -9.79
C ALA A 411 -11.96 21.63 -10.55
N ALA A 412 -10.83 22.01 -9.95
CA ALA A 412 -9.81 22.80 -10.63
C ALA A 412 -9.17 22.03 -11.81
N ALA A 413 -8.85 20.75 -11.61
CA ALA A 413 -8.29 19.91 -12.67
C ALA A 413 -9.28 19.71 -13.83
N VAL A 414 -10.57 19.49 -13.53
CA VAL A 414 -11.64 19.46 -14.54
C VAL A 414 -11.73 20.80 -15.26
N ALA A 415 -11.79 21.91 -14.54
CA ALA A 415 -11.91 23.23 -15.13
C ALA A 415 -10.76 23.53 -16.10
N VAL A 416 -9.52 23.26 -15.70
CA VAL A 416 -8.34 23.49 -16.56
C VAL A 416 -8.34 22.54 -17.75
N SER A 417 -8.49 21.22 -17.52
CA SER A 417 -8.44 20.24 -18.60
C SER A 417 -9.56 20.44 -19.64
N MET A 418 -10.80 20.71 -19.21
CA MET A 418 -11.95 20.86 -20.11
C MET A 418 -12.03 22.21 -20.82
N THR A 419 -11.26 23.22 -20.41
CA THR A 419 -11.26 24.54 -21.05
C THR A 419 -9.98 24.84 -21.84
N VAL A 420 -8.83 24.34 -21.40
CA VAL A 420 -7.54 24.57 -22.06
C VAL A 420 -7.31 23.56 -23.18
N THR A 421 -7.71 22.28 -23.00
CA THR A 421 -7.50 21.24 -24.03
C THR A 421 -8.16 21.59 -25.38
N PRO A 422 -9.43 22.02 -25.44
CA PRO A 422 -10.05 22.42 -26.69
C PRO A 422 -9.27 23.52 -27.42
N ARG A 423 -8.77 24.52 -26.69
CA ARG A 423 -7.99 25.63 -27.26
C ARG A 423 -6.65 25.18 -27.82
N LEU A 424 -6.01 24.19 -27.19
CA LEU A 424 -4.76 23.63 -27.69
C LEU A 424 -5.00 22.81 -28.96
N LEU A 425 -6.08 22.03 -28.98
CA LEU A 425 -6.44 21.20 -30.12
C LEU A 425 -6.95 22.01 -31.31
N GLU A 426 -7.65 23.13 -31.08
CA GLU A 426 -8.07 24.06 -32.14
C GLU A 426 -6.90 24.59 -32.98
N LEU A 427 -5.69 24.66 -32.41
CA LEU A 427 -4.49 25.11 -33.13
C LEU A 427 -3.92 24.04 -34.07
N THR A 428 -4.31 22.78 -33.91
CA THR A 428 -3.72 21.63 -34.62
C THR A 428 -4.76 20.68 -35.23
N ALA A 429 -6.05 20.94 -35.06
CA ALA A 429 -7.11 20.02 -35.47
C ALA A 429 -7.53 20.25 -36.93
N ASP A 430 -7.33 19.23 -37.76
CA ASP A 430 -7.83 19.17 -39.14
C ASP A 430 -9.27 18.59 -39.24
N GLN A 431 -9.81 18.03 -38.14
CA GLN A 431 -11.14 17.42 -38.08
C GLN A 431 -11.87 17.68 -36.76
N HIS A 432 -13.19 17.48 -36.76
CA HIS A 432 -14.02 17.61 -35.57
C HIS A 432 -13.70 16.51 -34.55
N GLN A 433 -13.34 16.90 -33.34
CA GLN A 433 -13.05 16.01 -32.21
C GLN A 433 -14.04 16.24 -31.06
N LEU A 434 -14.27 15.19 -30.27
CA LEU A 434 -15.11 15.25 -29.08
C LEU A 434 -14.26 15.04 -27.83
N LEU A 435 -14.45 15.93 -26.85
CA LEU A 435 -13.84 15.83 -25.53
C LEU A 435 -14.93 15.53 -24.48
N ALA A 436 -14.80 14.36 -23.86
CA ALA A 436 -15.64 13.88 -22.77
C ALA A 436 -14.83 12.93 -21.88
N GLY A 437 -15.04 12.99 -20.57
CA GLY A 437 -14.40 12.09 -19.61
C GLY A 437 -14.07 12.74 -18.27
N ALA A 438 -14.23 11.97 -17.20
CA ALA A 438 -13.79 12.36 -15.85
C ALA A 438 -12.26 12.28 -15.66
N SER A 439 -11.55 11.70 -16.62
CA SER A 439 -10.14 11.34 -16.51
C SER A 439 -9.23 12.53 -16.26
N GLY A 440 -9.49 13.72 -16.82
CA GLY A 440 -8.73 14.94 -16.50
C GLY A 440 -8.80 15.31 -15.01
N GLY A 441 -9.97 15.18 -14.38
CA GLY A 441 -10.15 15.36 -12.94
C GLY A 441 -9.45 14.30 -12.12
N ILE A 442 -9.52 13.03 -12.55
CA ILE A 442 -8.86 11.88 -11.90
C ILE A 442 -7.33 12.04 -11.97
N MET A 443 -6.79 12.46 -13.11
CA MET A 443 -5.37 12.79 -13.26
C MET A 443 -4.98 13.97 -12.36
N GLY A 444 -5.89 14.91 -12.10
CA GLY A 444 -5.74 15.91 -11.04
C GLY A 444 -5.59 15.31 -9.64
N LEU A 445 -6.39 14.31 -9.28
CA LEU A 445 -6.24 13.62 -7.99
C LEU A 445 -4.89 12.90 -7.89
N LEU A 446 -4.45 12.24 -8.97
CA LEU A 446 -3.13 11.60 -9.06
C LEU A 446 -2.00 12.63 -8.93
N GLY A 447 -2.11 13.76 -9.63
CA GLY A 447 -1.17 14.88 -9.54
C GLY A 447 -1.10 15.44 -8.12
N GLY A 448 -2.25 15.61 -7.46
CA GLY A 448 -2.33 16.04 -6.06
C GLY A 448 -1.57 15.13 -5.11
N LEU A 449 -1.71 13.81 -5.27
CA LEU A 449 -0.94 12.83 -4.49
C LEU A 449 0.57 12.92 -4.78
N LEU A 450 0.96 13.07 -6.04
CA LEU A 450 2.36 13.24 -6.44
C LEU A 450 2.98 14.50 -5.85
N GLY A 451 2.34 15.66 -6.01
CA GLY A 451 2.80 16.93 -5.45
C GLY A 451 2.96 16.85 -3.93
N HIS A 452 2.01 16.23 -3.24
CA HIS A 452 2.07 16.01 -1.79
C HIS A 452 3.27 15.16 -1.37
N LEU A 453 3.50 14.04 -2.08
CA LEU A 453 4.61 13.13 -1.81
C LEU A 453 5.97 13.73 -2.19
N ILE A 454 6.04 14.60 -3.20
CA ILE A 454 7.25 15.34 -3.55
C ILE A 454 7.66 16.24 -2.38
N VAL A 455 6.73 17.02 -1.81
CA VAL A 455 7.01 17.83 -0.61
C VAL A 455 7.44 16.94 0.55
N GLY A 456 6.75 15.81 0.74
CA GLY A 456 7.13 14.80 1.72
C GLY A 456 8.57 14.37 1.57
N ARG A 457 8.99 13.97 0.37
CA ARG A 457 10.36 13.52 0.06
C ARG A 457 11.39 14.63 0.26
N LEU A 458 11.06 15.88 -0.11
CA LEU A 458 11.95 17.03 0.05
C LEU A 458 12.18 17.39 1.52
N ARG A 459 11.15 17.25 2.36
CA ARG A 459 11.25 17.45 3.82
C ARG A 459 11.99 16.30 4.50
N ARG A 460 11.66 15.06 4.14
CA ARG A 460 12.33 13.87 4.67
C ARG A 460 12.20 12.67 3.74
N ARG A 461 13.34 12.04 3.44
CA ARG A 461 13.43 10.87 2.56
C ARG A 461 13.18 9.58 3.34
N THR A 462 11.93 9.34 3.73
CA THR A 462 11.56 8.07 4.38
C THR A 462 11.34 6.98 3.33
N PRO A 463 11.65 5.70 3.63
CA PRO A 463 11.46 4.60 2.67
C PRO A 463 10.03 4.50 2.15
N GLN A 464 9.03 4.75 3.00
CA GLN A 464 7.63 4.64 2.60
C GLN A 464 7.20 5.75 1.64
N VAL A 465 7.62 6.99 1.88
CA VAL A 465 7.33 8.12 0.98
C VAL A 465 8.01 7.91 -0.36
N VAL A 466 9.29 7.50 -0.36
CA VAL A 466 10.03 7.20 -1.60
C VAL A 466 9.36 6.07 -2.38
N ARG A 467 8.98 4.97 -1.72
CA ARG A 467 8.29 3.85 -2.37
C ARG A 467 6.96 4.29 -2.99
N GLN A 468 6.12 5.02 -2.24
CA GLN A 468 4.84 5.51 -2.75
C GLN A 468 5.04 6.45 -3.95
N LEU A 469 6.00 7.37 -3.87
CA LEU A 469 6.33 8.28 -4.96
C LEU A 469 6.79 7.52 -6.21
N SER A 470 7.70 6.55 -6.07
CA SER A 470 8.18 5.73 -7.18
C SER A 470 7.04 4.93 -7.84
N LEU A 471 6.11 4.39 -7.05
CA LEU A 471 4.94 3.69 -7.56
C LEU A 471 4.01 4.62 -8.35
N LEU A 472 3.74 5.83 -7.85
CA LEU A 472 2.90 6.80 -8.56
C LEU A 472 3.57 7.33 -9.83
N ILE A 473 4.89 7.54 -9.82
CA ILE A 473 5.65 7.91 -11.02
C ILE A 473 5.57 6.78 -12.06
N GLY A 474 5.74 5.54 -11.63
CA GLY A 474 5.56 4.37 -12.52
C GLY A 474 4.16 4.29 -13.11
N PHE A 475 3.13 4.59 -12.30
CA PHE A 475 1.74 4.65 -12.77
C PHE A 475 1.52 5.78 -13.79
N VAL A 476 2.05 6.99 -13.55
CA VAL A 476 1.99 8.08 -14.53
C VAL A 476 2.69 7.71 -15.82
N LEU A 477 3.90 7.15 -15.75
CA LEU A 477 4.65 6.75 -16.95
C LEU A 477 3.86 5.74 -17.78
N LEU A 478 3.28 4.75 -17.11
CA LEU A 478 2.44 3.75 -17.75
C LEU A 478 1.19 4.37 -18.39
N GLN A 479 0.50 5.25 -17.67
CA GLN A 479 -0.66 5.97 -18.19
C GLN A 479 -0.29 6.79 -19.42
N THR A 480 0.84 7.51 -19.39
CA THR A 480 1.32 8.29 -20.54
C THR A 480 1.59 7.39 -21.75
N ILE A 481 2.20 6.22 -21.56
CA ILE A 481 2.43 5.26 -22.66
C ILE A 481 1.08 4.82 -23.26
N PHE A 482 0.11 4.48 -22.40
CA PHE A 482 -1.22 4.08 -22.82
C PHE A 482 -1.97 5.20 -23.57
N ASP A 483 -1.89 6.44 -23.08
CA ASP A 483 -2.53 7.61 -23.70
C ASP A 483 -1.95 7.88 -25.10
N LEU A 484 -0.62 7.72 -25.26
CA LEU A 484 0.05 7.91 -26.54
C LEU A 484 -0.22 6.76 -27.53
N SER A 485 -0.63 5.58 -27.05
CA SER A 485 -0.94 4.43 -27.91
C SER A 485 -2.42 4.34 -28.31
N HIS A 486 -3.29 5.22 -27.80
CA HIS A 486 -4.73 5.22 -28.10
C HIS A 486 -5.21 6.61 -28.52
N GLU A 487 -5.44 6.81 -29.82
CA GLU A 487 -5.86 8.10 -30.40
C GLU A 487 -7.17 8.64 -29.82
N ALA A 488 -8.04 7.75 -29.31
CA ALA A 488 -9.30 8.13 -28.67
C ALA A 488 -9.13 8.77 -27.27
N VAL A 489 -7.91 8.79 -26.71
CA VAL A 489 -7.61 9.30 -25.37
C VAL A 489 -6.89 10.65 -25.46
N SER A 490 -7.46 11.68 -24.82
CA SER A 490 -6.83 13.01 -24.80
C SER A 490 -5.68 13.07 -23.80
N HIS A 491 -4.47 12.80 -24.28
CA HIS A 491 -3.24 12.95 -23.50
C HIS A 491 -3.02 14.39 -23.00
N GLN A 492 -3.46 15.42 -23.74
CA GLN A 492 -3.36 16.81 -23.30
C GLN A 492 -4.26 17.08 -22.07
N ALA A 493 -5.49 16.57 -22.06
CA ALA A 493 -6.40 16.71 -20.92
C ALA A 493 -5.84 16.03 -19.67
N HIS A 494 -5.24 14.85 -19.83
CA HIS A 494 -4.59 14.13 -18.74
C HIS A 494 -3.38 14.88 -18.18
N LEU A 495 -2.52 15.40 -19.04
CA LEU A 495 -1.33 16.18 -18.63
C LEU A 495 -1.73 17.46 -17.88
N LEU A 496 -2.72 18.20 -18.40
CA LEU A 496 -3.22 19.42 -17.76
C LEU A 496 -3.88 19.14 -16.41
N GLY A 497 -4.65 18.06 -16.32
CA GLY A 497 -5.21 17.57 -15.05
C GLY A 497 -4.11 17.26 -14.06
N LEU A 498 -3.14 16.43 -14.45
CA LEU A 498 -1.99 16.02 -13.65
C LEU A 498 -1.18 17.23 -13.14
N ALA A 499 -0.88 18.19 -14.02
CA ALA A 499 -0.13 19.40 -13.67
C ALA A 499 -0.90 20.28 -12.67
N THR A 500 -2.19 20.51 -12.92
CA THR A 500 -3.06 21.31 -12.04
C THR A 500 -3.13 20.70 -10.64
N GLY A 501 -3.41 19.39 -10.58
CA GLY A 501 -3.40 18.63 -9.34
C GLY A 501 -2.04 18.66 -8.65
N GLY A 502 -0.96 18.50 -9.41
CA GLY A 502 0.43 18.57 -8.94
C GLY A 502 0.74 19.86 -8.21
N VAL A 503 0.40 21.00 -8.80
CA VAL A 503 0.58 22.32 -8.18
C VAL A 503 -0.23 22.42 -6.88
N ILE A 504 -1.49 22.01 -6.88
CA ILE A 504 -2.32 22.01 -5.66
C ILE A 504 -1.70 21.10 -4.59
N GLY A 505 -1.18 19.93 -4.98
CA GLY A 505 -0.49 18.99 -4.08
C GLY A 505 0.76 19.57 -3.45
N LEU A 506 1.57 20.30 -4.23
CA LEU A 506 2.73 21.03 -3.71
C LEU A 506 2.31 22.09 -2.67
N LEU A 507 1.26 22.86 -2.94
CA LEU A 507 0.76 23.89 -2.03
C LEU A 507 0.18 23.30 -0.73
N VAL A 508 -0.63 22.24 -0.84
CA VAL A 508 -1.20 21.55 0.33
C VAL A 508 -0.09 20.89 1.15
N GLY A 509 0.88 20.25 0.49
CA GLY A 509 2.05 19.68 1.14
C GLY A 509 2.87 20.74 1.89
N ALA A 510 3.10 21.90 1.28
CA ALA A 510 3.87 22.99 1.88
C ALA A 510 3.18 23.60 3.11
N THR A 511 1.86 23.71 3.10
CA THR A 511 1.08 24.29 4.21
C THR A 511 0.74 23.29 5.32
N SER A 512 1.01 22.00 5.11
CA SER A 512 0.80 20.98 6.13
C SER A 512 1.76 21.19 7.32
N LYS A 513 1.21 21.62 8.47
CA LYS A 513 1.95 21.88 9.71
C LYS A 513 2.44 20.54 10.32
N GLN A 514 3.66 20.54 10.85
CA GLN A 514 4.14 19.49 11.77
C GLN A 514 3.34 19.60 13.07
N SER A 515 2.20 18.92 13.16
CA SER A 515 1.28 19.04 14.30
C SER A 515 1.75 18.31 15.58
N ALA A 516 2.97 17.80 15.64
CA ALA A 516 3.42 16.95 16.76
C ALA A 516 4.51 17.59 17.67
N SER A 517 5.05 18.79 17.38
CA SER A 517 6.13 19.35 18.21
C SER A 517 5.68 20.27 19.34
N ARG A 518 4.43 20.78 19.33
CA ARG A 518 3.99 21.78 20.33
C ARG A 518 3.66 21.23 21.73
N SER A 519 3.60 19.92 21.92
CA SER A 519 3.33 19.32 23.25
C SER A 519 4.54 18.61 23.87
N SER A 520 5.70 18.57 23.21
CA SER A 520 6.89 17.84 23.68
C SER A 520 8.09 18.74 24.03
N GLU A 521 8.09 20.02 23.67
CA GLU A 521 9.16 20.95 24.07
C GLU A 521 9.06 21.43 25.52
N ALA A 522 8.02 21.03 26.26
CA ALA A 522 7.79 21.47 27.65
C ALA A 522 8.36 20.55 28.74
N THR A 523 9.15 19.51 28.43
CA THR A 523 9.64 18.54 29.44
C THR A 523 11.09 18.08 29.27
N LEU A 524 11.96 18.91 28.67
CA LEU A 524 13.39 18.80 28.94
C LEU A 524 13.75 19.83 30.01
N PRO A 525 14.15 19.44 31.24
CA PRO A 525 14.67 20.40 32.19
C PRO A 525 15.92 21.04 31.57
N GLU A 526 15.85 22.36 31.42
CA GLU A 526 16.98 23.22 31.09
C GLU A 526 18.13 22.85 32.04
N ALA A 527 19.28 22.50 31.47
CA ALA A 527 20.48 22.18 32.23
C ALA A 527 20.74 23.32 33.23
N ALA A 528 20.78 22.99 34.51
CA ALA A 528 21.09 23.95 35.56
C ALA A 528 22.44 24.64 35.26
N PRO A 529 22.54 25.97 35.42
CA PRO A 529 23.78 26.67 35.16
C PRO A 529 24.87 26.19 36.11
N SER A 530 26.07 25.96 35.56
CA SER A 530 27.26 25.52 36.27
C SER A 530 27.50 26.39 37.52
N VAL A 531 27.40 25.78 38.68
CA VAL A 531 27.89 26.40 39.92
C VAL A 531 29.41 26.33 39.86
N ALA A 532 30.03 27.45 39.52
CA ALA A 532 31.43 27.70 39.83
C ALA A 532 31.58 27.75 41.36
N VAL A 533 32.55 27.00 41.88
CA VAL A 533 33.05 27.16 43.25
C VAL A 533 34.57 27.32 43.14
N PRO A 534 35.17 28.28 43.89
CA PRO A 534 36.54 28.78 43.72
C PRO A 534 37.67 27.77 43.88
#